data_AF-A0A3F3MXD0-F1
#
_entry.id   AF-A0A3F3MXD0-F1
#
_cell.length_a   1.000
_cell.length_b   1.000
_cell.length_c   1.000
_cell.angle_alpha   90.00
_cell.angle_beta   90.00
_cell.angle_gamma   90.00
#
_symmetry.space_group_name_H-M   'P 1'
#
loop_
_entity.id
_entity.type
_entity.pdbx_description
1 polymer ?
#
loop_
_entity_poly.entity_id
_entity_poly.type
_entity_poly.pdbx_seq_one_letter_code
_entity_poly.pdbx_strand_id
1 'polypeptide(L)'
;MDKPITFNEWLGTQGNMVLLHANCCRIAYEAGQQSQQAKVEELQTLYTQQGINMLKLQKRVDAALKLIESWNEIAFDKTTHWTEGYEEGCYHCAAQLEQALKGEG
;
A
#
# COMPACT_ATOMS: atom_id res chain seq x y z
N MET A 1 55.40 8.36 -40.15
CA MET A 1 54.24 8.09 -39.29
C MET A 1 54.44 6.72 -38.70
N ASP A 2 54.35 6.59 -37.38
CA ASP A 2 54.43 5.28 -36.74
C ASP A 2 53.20 4.45 -37.07
N LYS A 3 53.39 3.12 -37.13
CA LYS A 3 52.32 2.18 -37.44
C LYS A 3 51.24 2.24 -36.35
N PRO A 4 49.94 2.32 -36.71
CA PRO A 4 48.86 2.25 -35.72
C PRO A 4 48.90 0.90 -34.99
N ILE A 5 48.74 0.93 -33.66
CA ILE A 5 48.70 -0.28 -32.84
C ILE A 5 47.36 -1.00 -33.00
N THR A 6 47.37 -2.31 -32.83
CA THR A 6 46.14 -3.13 -32.82
C THR A 6 45.47 -3.07 -31.45
N PHE A 7 44.17 -3.42 -31.40
CA PHE A 7 43.41 -3.47 -30.15
C PHE A 7 44.03 -4.40 -29.09
N ASN A 8 44.56 -5.56 -29.50
CA ASN A 8 45.18 -6.51 -28.58
C ASN A 8 46.51 -5.98 -28.01
N GLU A 9 47.29 -5.27 -28.83
CA GLU A 9 48.52 -4.60 -28.38
C GLU A 9 48.19 -3.48 -27.39
N TRP A 10 47.17 -2.66 -27.69
CA TRP A 10 46.67 -1.63 -26.77
C TRP A 10 46.13 -2.22 -25.46
N LEU A 11 45.36 -3.31 -25.53
CA LEU A 11 44.83 -3.98 -24.34
C LEU A 11 45.96 -4.51 -23.45
N GLY A 12 47.04 -5.02 -24.06
CA GLY A 12 48.26 -5.41 -23.37
C GLY A 12 48.97 -4.26 -22.62
N THR A 13 48.80 -3.00 -23.05
CA THR A 13 49.37 -1.83 -22.34
C THR A 13 48.53 -1.36 -21.15
N GLN A 14 47.27 -1.80 -21.04
CA GLN A 14 46.35 -1.31 -20.00
C GLN A 14 46.60 -1.92 -18.61
N GLY A 15 47.32 -3.04 -18.53
CA GLY A 15 47.61 -3.75 -17.27
C GLY A 15 46.35 -4.23 -16.53
N ASN A 16 46.51 -4.66 -15.27
CA ASN A 16 45.40 -5.22 -14.46
C ASN A 16 44.31 -4.19 -14.09
N MET A 17 44.57 -2.88 -14.23
CA MET A 17 43.63 -1.84 -13.81
C MET A 17 42.34 -1.82 -14.62
N VAL A 18 42.38 -2.16 -15.91
CA VAL A 18 41.17 -2.21 -16.74
C VAL A 18 40.26 -3.37 -16.34
N LEU A 19 40.83 -4.52 -15.99
CA LEU A 19 40.06 -5.67 -15.49
C LEU A 19 39.45 -5.38 -14.10
N LEU A 20 40.22 -4.74 -13.22
CA LEU A 20 39.73 -4.31 -11.91
C LEU A 20 38.59 -3.30 -12.06
N HIS A 21 38.74 -2.31 -12.92
CA HIS A 21 37.71 -1.30 -13.16
C HIS A 21 36.43 -1.92 -13.74
N ALA A 22 36.55 -2.81 -14.73
CA ALA A 22 35.41 -3.55 -15.28
C ALA A 22 34.66 -4.34 -14.19
N ASN A 23 35.40 -4.99 -13.29
CA ASN A 23 34.80 -5.70 -12.17
C ASN A 23 34.11 -4.75 -11.17
N CYS A 24 34.73 -3.62 -10.83
CA CYS A 24 34.13 -2.60 -9.96
C CYS A 24 32.85 -2.02 -10.56
N CYS A 25 32.85 -1.70 -11.86
CA CYS A 25 31.66 -1.22 -12.58
C CYS A 25 30.53 -2.25 -12.55
N ARG A 26 30.85 -3.53 -12.78
CA ARG A 26 29.87 -4.63 -12.70
C ARG A 26 29.25 -4.72 -11.31
N ILE A 27 30.08 -4.71 -10.25
CA ILE A 27 29.60 -4.77 -8.86
C ILE A 27 28.71 -3.56 -8.54
N ALA A 28 29.14 -2.35 -8.91
CA ALA A 28 28.36 -1.14 -8.68
C ALA A 28 27.00 -1.18 -9.40
N TYR A 29 26.98 -1.68 -10.64
CA TYR A 29 25.76 -1.86 -11.40
C TYR A 29 24.82 -2.89 -10.75
N GLU A 30 25.34 -4.06 -10.39
CA GLU A 30 24.56 -5.12 -9.72
C GLU A 30 24.01 -4.65 -8.37
N ALA A 31 24.82 -3.96 -7.56
CA ALA A 31 24.38 -3.39 -6.30
C ALA A 31 23.29 -2.32 -6.49
N GLY A 32 23.42 -1.49 -7.54
CA GLY A 32 22.40 -0.52 -7.93
C GLY A 32 21.08 -1.19 -8.31
N GLN A 33 21.14 -2.25 -9.12
CA GLN A 33 19.96 -3.04 -9.50
C GLN A 33 19.29 -3.68 -8.28
N GLN A 34 20.06 -4.31 -7.39
CA GLN A 34 19.54 -4.91 -6.17
C GLN A 34 18.88 -3.87 -5.26
N SER A 35 19.49 -2.70 -5.09
CA SER A 35 18.92 -1.61 -4.30
C SER A 35 17.60 -1.11 -4.90
N GLN A 36 17.54 -0.96 -6.22
CA GLN A 36 16.31 -0.53 -6.89
C GLN A 36 15.21 -1.59 -6.79
N GLN A 37 15.57 -2.87 -6.93
CA GLN A 37 14.65 -3.99 -6.79
C GLN A 37 14.04 -4.06 -5.38
N ALA A 38 14.87 -3.91 -4.34
CA ALA A 38 14.40 -3.89 -2.95
C ALA A 38 13.38 -2.75 -2.69
N LYS A 39 13.63 -1.56 -3.26
CA LYS A 39 12.68 -0.43 -3.18
C LYS A 39 11.35 -0.72 -3.87
N VAL A 40 11.39 -1.39 -5.03
CA VAL A 40 10.18 -1.77 -5.77
C VAL A 40 9.36 -2.78 -4.97
N GLU A 41 10.01 -3.77 -4.37
CA GLU A 41 9.35 -4.79 -3.53
C GLU A 41 8.72 -4.19 -2.27
N GLU A 42 9.40 -3.25 -1.63
CA GLU A 42 8.87 -2.50 -0.49
C GLU A 42 7.63 -1.69 -0.89
N LEU A 43 7.71 -0.93 -1.99
CA LEU A 43 6.58 -0.16 -2.52
C LEU A 43 5.40 -1.05 -2.91
N GLN A 44 5.66 -2.20 -3.53
CA GLN A 44 4.62 -3.16 -3.89
C GLN A 44 3.92 -3.72 -2.64
N THR A 45 4.69 -3.98 -1.58
CA THR A 45 4.15 -4.45 -0.29
C THR A 45 3.27 -3.38 0.34
N LEU A 46 3.73 -2.12 0.40
CA LEU A 46 2.96 -1.00 0.93
C LEU A 46 1.67 -0.77 0.13
N TYR A 47 1.75 -0.80 -1.20
CA TYR A 47 0.59 -0.62 -2.07
C TYR A 47 -0.44 -1.74 -1.89
N THR A 48 0.02 -2.99 -1.77
CA THR A 48 -0.85 -4.14 -1.48
C THR A 48 -1.53 -3.98 -0.12
N GLN A 49 -0.78 -3.58 0.91
CA GLN A 49 -1.32 -3.34 2.24
C GLN A 49 -2.34 -2.18 2.25
N GLN A 50 -2.07 -1.12 1.48
CA GLN A 50 -3.01 -0.02 1.29
C GLN A 50 -4.32 -0.49 0.65
N GLY A 51 -4.25 -1.30 -0.40
CA GLY A 51 -5.44 -1.91 -1.04
C GLY A 51 -6.26 -2.76 -0.06
N ILE A 52 -5.60 -3.59 0.76
CA ILE A 52 -6.26 -4.37 1.81
C ILE A 52 -6.96 -3.47 2.83
N ASN A 53 -6.31 -2.38 3.26
CA ASN A 53 -6.88 -1.44 4.22
C ASN A 53 -8.08 -0.70 3.63
N MET A 54 -8.03 -0.31 2.36
CA MET A 54 -9.17 0.30 1.65
C MET A 54 -10.36 -0.66 1.56
N LEU A 55 -10.12 -1.95 1.28
CA LEU A 55 -11.19 -2.95 1.27
C LEU A 55 -11.81 -3.15 2.66
N LYS A 56 -11.01 -3.15 3.72
CA LYS A 56 -11.51 -3.21 5.10
C LYS A 56 -12.35 -1.98 5.44
N LEU A 57 -11.92 -0.79 5.02
CA LEU A 57 -12.67 0.44 5.21
C LEU A 57 -14.01 0.40 4.46
N GLN A 58 -14.02 -0.06 3.20
CA GLN A 58 -15.24 -0.22 2.42
C GLN A 58 -16.25 -1.13 3.15
N LYS A 59 -15.81 -2.28 3.68
CA LYS A 59 -16.69 -3.18 4.44
C LYS A 59 -17.29 -2.54 5.70
N ARG A 60 -16.51 -1.71 6.41
CA ARG A 60 -16.99 -0.96 7.59
C ARG A 60 -18.03 0.07 7.21
N VAL A 61 -17.80 0.79 6.11
CA VAL A 61 -18.76 1.75 5.54
C VAL A 61 -20.03 1.04 5.09
N ASP A 62 -19.93 -0.10 4.40
CA ASP A 62 -21.08 -0.89 3.97
C ASP A 62 -21.91 -1.40 5.17
N ALA A 63 -21.26 -1.83 6.24
CA ALA A 63 -21.94 -2.23 7.48
C ALA A 63 -22.65 -1.07 8.16
N ALA A 64 -22.00 0.10 8.23
CA ALA A 64 -22.60 1.33 8.75
C ALA A 64 -23.81 1.79 7.91
N LEU A 65 -23.71 1.70 6.58
CA LEU A 65 -24.83 2.02 5.67
C LEU A 65 -26.04 1.12 5.92
N LYS A 66 -25.84 -0.19 6.06
CA LYS A 66 -26.92 -1.13 6.38
C LYS A 66 -27.61 -0.83 7.71
N LEU A 67 -26.84 -0.44 8.73
CA LEU A 67 -27.42 -0.01 10.01
C LEU A 67 -28.31 1.23 9.83
N ILE A 68 -27.81 2.23 9.10
CA ILE A 68 -28.58 3.45 8.81
C ILE A 68 -29.85 3.14 8.01
N GLU A 69 -29.78 2.26 7.00
CA GLU A 69 -30.96 1.78 6.25
C GLU A 69 -31.97 1.11 7.19
N SER A 70 -31.51 0.22 8.08
CA SER A 70 -32.40 -0.45 9.05
C SER A 70 -33.10 0.53 9.99
N TRP A 71 -32.40 1.58 10.45
CA TRP A 71 -33.01 2.61 11.30
C TRP A 71 -34.01 3.47 10.53
N ASN A 72 -33.73 3.77 9.26
CA ASN A 72 -34.67 4.50 8.42
C ASN A 72 -35.96 3.70 8.17
N GLU A 73 -35.87 2.38 8.02
CA GLU A 73 -37.05 1.50 7.92
C GLU A 73 -37.87 1.49 9.23
N ILE A 74 -37.20 1.40 10.38
CA ILE A 74 -37.85 1.40 11.70
C ILE A 74 -38.47 2.77 12.03
N ALA A 75 -37.79 3.88 11.70
CA ALA A 75 -38.23 5.23 12.01
C ALA A 75 -39.41 5.72 11.14
N PHE A 76 -39.78 5.00 10.07
CA PHE A 76 -40.88 5.37 9.17
C PHE A 76 -42.24 4.73 9.48
N ASP A 77 -42.35 3.87 10.50
CA ASP A 77 -43.65 3.59 11.13
C ASP A 77 -44.02 4.79 12.02
N LYS A 78 -44.55 5.85 11.39
CA LYS A 78 -44.86 7.17 11.96
C LYS A 78 -45.91 7.15 13.09
N THR A 79 -46.26 5.99 13.64
CA THR A 79 -47.46 5.83 14.46
C THR A 79 -47.29 5.28 15.87
N THR A 80 -46.15 4.72 16.30
CA THR A 80 -46.20 3.93 17.56
C THR A 80 -45.13 4.11 18.63
N HIS A 81 -43.87 4.50 18.42
CA HIS A 81 -42.85 4.31 19.50
C HIS A 81 -41.95 5.49 19.90
N TRP A 82 -42.30 6.74 19.57
CA TRP A 82 -41.40 7.89 19.76
C TRP A 82 -41.65 8.80 20.99
N THR A 83 -42.36 8.34 22.04
CA THR A 83 -42.70 9.23 23.17
C THR A 83 -42.01 8.94 24.51
N GLU A 84 -41.32 7.81 24.70
CA GLU A 84 -40.57 7.54 25.95
C GLU A 84 -39.27 6.79 25.61
N GLY A 85 -38.09 7.39 25.88
CA GLY A 85 -36.76 6.76 25.64
C GLY A 85 -35.88 7.36 24.54
N TYR A 86 -36.21 8.58 24.04
CA TYR A 86 -35.51 9.25 22.94
C TYR A 86 -33.98 9.32 23.10
N GLU A 87 -33.50 9.61 24.31
CA GLU A 87 -32.05 9.65 24.58
C GLU A 87 -31.41 8.26 24.46
N GLU A 88 -31.98 7.22 25.09
CA GLU A 88 -31.44 5.86 25.06
C GLU A 88 -31.42 5.25 23.65
N GLY A 89 -32.46 5.51 22.83
CA GLY A 89 -32.51 5.06 21.44
C GLY A 89 -31.43 5.70 20.56
N CYS A 90 -31.20 7.01 20.71
CA CYS A 90 -30.13 7.72 20.01
C CYS A 90 -28.74 7.24 20.45
N TYR A 91 -28.53 7.00 21.75
CA TYR A 91 -27.28 6.44 22.26
C TYR A 91 -27.02 5.02 21.75
N HIS A 92 -28.06 4.19 21.62
CA HIS A 92 -27.94 2.84 21.09
C HIS A 92 -27.55 2.84 19.60
N CYS A 93 -28.17 3.71 18.79
CA CYS A 93 -27.81 3.86 17.38
C CYS A 93 -26.35 4.35 17.22
N ALA A 94 -25.95 5.35 18.02
CA ALA A 94 -24.58 5.86 18.01
C ALA A 94 -23.55 4.77 18.36
N ALA A 95 -23.81 3.94 19.37
CA ALA A 95 -22.94 2.84 19.76
C ALA A 95 -22.81 1.77 18.67
N GLN A 96 -23.91 1.39 18.03
CA GLN A 96 -23.92 0.44 16.90
C GLN A 96 -23.15 0.98 15.69
N LEU A 97 -23.29 2.28 15.37
CA LEU A 97 -22.53 2.92 14.29
C LEU A 97 -21.04 2.93 14.58
N GLU A 98 -20.67 3.27 15.82
CA GLU A 98 -19.27 3.33 16.25
C GLU A 98 -18.60 1.96 16.13
N GLN A 99 -19.27 0.89 16.56
CA GLN A 99 -18.79 -0.49 16.42
C GLN A 99 -18.58 -0.88 14.95
N ALA A 100 -19.55 -0.57 14.08
CA ALA A 100 -19.45 -0.85 12.66
C ALA A 100 -18.28 -0.11 12.00
N LEU A 101 -18.06 1.17 12.34
CA LEU A 101 -16.95 1.98 11.82
C LEU A 101 -15.58 1.55 12.37
N LYS A 102 -15.51 1.07 13.62
CA LYS A 102 -14.30 0.44 14.17
C LYS A 102 -14.01 -0.92 13.53
N GLY A 103 -15.04 -1.58 13.01
CA GLY A 103 -14.98 -2.95 12.49
C GLY A 103 -14.92 -4.00 13.61
N GLU A 104 -15.53 -3.69 14.75
CA GLU A 104 -15.69 -4.56 15.91
C GLU A 104 -17.06 -5.24 15.78
N GLY A 105 -17.12 -6.40 15.12
CA GLY A 105 -18.35 -7.16 14.87
C GLY A 105 -18.07 -8.57 14.36
#